data_AF-A0A821R765-F1
#
_entry.id   AF-A0A821R765-F1
#
_cell.length_a   1.000
_cell.length_b   1.000
_cell.length_c   1.000
_cell.angle_alpha   90.00
_cell.angle_beta   90.00
_cell.angle_gamma   90.00
#
_symmetry.space_group_name_H-M   'P 1'
#
loop_
_entity.id
_entity.type
_entity.pdbx_description
1 polymer ?
#
loop_
_entity_poly.entity_id
_entity_poly.type
_entity_poly.pdbx_seq_one_letter_code
_entity_poly.pdbx_strand_id
1 'polypeptide(L)'
;VQNFLPNNNDDDNISQVDEKDIDQEFSGPIRYSTECSLICGIISIHGTLAITQNAMVFDTNEEDENFKNLDTKILPYIDNLHGKWHFNEIRAIFSRRYLLQDKALEIFVSNRTSVMFAFTDRTIVKKVVNFLPRVGVGGRYGLPQQRRTSLASPKQLFRSANMTQRWQRREISNFEYLMYLNTISGNYSKTKKSF
;
A
#
# COMPACT_ATOMS: atom_id res chain seq x y z
N VAL A 1 8.63 50.39 -40.88
CA VAL A 1 7.75 49.26 -40.56
C VAL A 1 8.56 48.28 -39.74
N GLN A 2 8.38 48.27 -38.43
CA GLN A 2 9.23 47.56 -37.47
C GLN A 2 8.30 46.67 -36.63
N ASN A 3 8.48 45.36 -36.77
CA ASN A 3 7.65 44.34 -36.12
C ASN A 3 7.97 44.27 -34.62
N PHE A 4 6.96 44.45 -33.78
CA PHE A 4 6.98 44.07 -32.37
C PHE A 4 6.14 42.80 -32.19
N LEU A 5 6.79 41.70 -31.81
CA LEU A 5 6.16 40.55 -31.16
C LEU A 5 6.32 40.73 -29.64
N PRO A 6 5.33 40.37 -28.81
CA PRO A 6 5.50 40.34 -27.37
C PRO A 6 6.22 39.05 -26.95
N ASN A 7 7.17 39.18 -26.01
CA ASN A 7 7.80 38.06 -25.32
C ASN A 7 6.77 37.31 -24.46
N ASN A 8 6.56 36.02 -24.71
CA ASN A 8 5.97 35.10 -23.74
C ASN A 8 7.13 34.44 -22.98
N ASN A 9 7.32 34.83 -21.72
CA ASN A 9 8.30 34.26 -20.79
C ASN A 9 7.63 33.89 -19.46
N ASP A 10 6.44 33.29 -19.50
CA ASP A 10 5.67 32.98 -18.28
C ASP A 10 5.16 31.52 -18.23
N ASP A 11 5.97 30.52 -18.59
CA ASP A 11 5.50 29.11 -18.57
C ASP A 11 6.41 28.09 -17.85
N ASP A 12 7.42 28.49 -17.07
CA ASP A 12 8.34 27.54 -16.41
C ASP A 12 8.34 27.54 -14.87
N ASN A 13 7.35 28.17 -14.20
CA ASN A 13 7.41 28.35 -12.74
C ASN A 13 6.22 27.82 -11.92
N ILE A 14 5.37 26.96 -12.50
CA ILE A 14 4.23 26.36 -11.78
C ILE A 14 4.54 24.97 -11.21
N SER A 15 5.63 24.31 -11.63
CA SER A 15 5.94 22.92 -11.22
C SER A 15 6.86 22.79 -10.00
N GLN A 16 7.57 23.84 -9.59
CA GLN A 16 8.56 23.75 -8.49
C GLN A 16 8.00 24.07 -7.10
N VAL A 17 6.82 24.68 -7.03
CA VAL A 17 6.21 25.13 -5.77
C VAL A 17 5.45 23.99 -5.08
N ASP A 18 5.01 22.96 -5.82
CA ASP A 18 4.22 21.85 -5.26
C ASP A 18 5.07 20.70 -4.70
N GLU A 19 6.20 20.32 -5.32
CA GLU A 19 6.99 19.16 -4.87
C GLU A 19 7.70 19.38 -3.52
N LYS A 20 8.21 20.59 -3.27
CA LYS A 20 8.92 20.91 -2.02
C LYS A 20 7.99 20.95 -0.80
N ASP A 21 6.75 21.42 -0.99
CA ASP A 21 5.75 21.49 0.07
C ASP A 21 5.19 20.09 0.39
N ILE A 22 4.97 19.25 -0.65
CA ILE A 22 4.59 17.84 -0.48
C ILE A 22 5.69 17.07 0.26
N ASP A 23 6.96 17.26 -0.11
CA ASP A 23 8.09 16.62 0.56
C ASP A 23 8.22 17.02 2.03
N GLN A 24 7.93 18.28 2.36
CA GLN A 24 7.85 18.74 3.75
C GLN A 24 6.73 18.06 4.55
N GLU A 25 5.60 17.75 3.89
CA GLU A 25 4.45 17.09 4.53
C GLU A 25 4.74 15.62 4.88
N PHE A 26 5.67 14.99 4.17
CA PHE A 26 6.21 13.66 4.48
C PHE A 26 7.47 13.69 5.36
N SER A 27 8.12 14.85 5.55
CA SER A 27 9.40 15.02 6.26
C SER A 27 9.29 15.14 7.78
N GLY A 28 8.44 14.32 8.41
CA GLY A 28 8.35 14.23 9.87
C GLY A 28 9.45 13.36 10.49
N PRO A 29 9.70 13.46 11.81
CA PRO A 29 10.62 12.55 12.50
C PRO A 29 10.20 11.09 12.29
N ILE A 30 11.14 10.27 11.86
CA ILE A 30 10.92 8.83 11.64
C ILE A 30 10.72 8.17 13.00
N ARG A 31 9.54 7.56 13.20
CA ARG A 31 9.19 6.84 14.43
C ARG A 31 9.61 5.38 14.37
N TYR A 32 9.62 4.81 13.17
CA TYR A 32 10.05 3.45 12.92
C TYR A 32 10.55 3.34 11.48
N SER A 33 11.61 2.58 11.28
CA SER A 33 12.12 2.24 9.96
C SER A 33 12.53 0.76 9.95
N THR A 34 12.34 0.10 8.82
CA THR A 34 12.76 -1.28 8.61
C THR A 34 13.04 -1.53 7.13
N GLU A 35 14.00 -2.40 6.87
CA GLU A 35 14.17 -3.00 5.57
C GLU A 35 12.96 -3.87 5.21
N CYS A 36 12.57 -3.82 3.95
CA CYS A 36 11.50 -4.63 3.40
C CYS A 36 11.67 -4.78 1.87
N SER A 37 10.80 -5.56 1.26
CA SER A 37 10.68 -5.63 -0.19
C SER A 37 9.29 -5.20 -0.63
N LEU A 38 9.23 -4.25 -1.57
CA LEU A 38 8.01 -3.92 -2.30
C LEU A 38 7.72 -5.04 -3.30
N ILE A 39 6.51 -5.58 -3.25
CA ILE A 39 6.08 -6.70 -4.11
C ILE A 39 5.21 -6.15 -5.24
N CYS A 40 5.75 -6.23 -6.46
CA CYS A 40 5.14 -5.71 -7.69
C CYS A 40 4.95 -6.87 -8.70
N GLY A 41 3.79 -7.52 -8.65
CA GLY A 41 3.51 -8.66 -9.53
C GLY A 41 4.47 -9.83 -9.26
N ILE A 42 5.35 -10.12 -10.23
CA ILE A 42 6.40 -11.16 -10.12
C ILE A 42 7.74 -10.61 -9.63
N ILE A 43 7.86 -9.30 -9.44
CA ILE A 43 9.10 -8.62 -9.06
C ILE A 43 9.05 -8.31 -7.57
N SER A 44 10.21 -8.42 -6.93
CA SER A 44 10.44 -8.01 -5.54
C SER A 44 11.56 -6.98 -5.52
N ILE A 45 11.31 -5.82 -4.95
CA ILE A 45 12.24 -4.68 -4.96
C ILE A 45 12.64 -4.36 -3.54
N HIS A 46 13.91 -4.50 -3.23
CA HIS A 46 14.42 -4.22 -1.89
C HIS A 46 14.47 -2.71 -1.64
N GLY A 47 13.99 -2.29 -0.48
CA GLY A 47 14.15 -0.92 -0.01
C GLY A 47 13.93 -0.79 1.49
N THR A 48 13.69 0.44 1.92
CA THR A 48 13.44 0.81 3.30
C THR A 48 12.05 1.39 3.44
N LEU A 49 11.26 0.88 4.38
CA LEU A 49 9.98 1.47 4.78
C LEU A 49 10.19 2.30 6.04
N ALA A 50 10.03 3.61 5.92
CA ALA A 50 10.02 4.56 7.02
C ALA A 50 8.59 4.97 7.38
N ILE A 51 8.32 5.12 8.67
CA ILE A 51 7.01 5.49 9.20
C ILE A 51 7.17 6.71 10.10
N THR A 52 6.46 7.79 9.78
CA THR A 52 6.45 9.04 10.53
C THR A 52 5.22 9.12 11.44
N GLN A 53 4.84 10.31 11.87
CA GLN A 53 3.61 10.52 12.65
C GLN A 53 2.34 10.36 11.78
N ASN A 54 2.40 10.80 10.52
CA ASN A 54 1.22 10.98 9.66
C ASN A 54 1.30 10.21 8.35
N ALA A 55 2.43 9.57 8.04
CA ALA A 55 2.64 8.91 6.77
C ALA A 55 3.58 7.72 6.86
N MET A 56 3.60 6.92 5.80
CA MET A 56 4.65 5.95 5.52
C MET A 56 5.28 6.26 4.17
N VAL A 57 6.59 6.05 4.09
CA VAL A 57 7.42 6.31 2.91
C VAL A 57 8.25 5.07 2.63
N PHE A 58 8.29 4.63 1.38
CA PHE A 58 9.16 3.58 0.92
C PHE A 58 10.15 4.14 -0.08
N ASP A 59 11.42 3.83 0.12
CA ASP A 59 12.50 4.17 -0.81
C ASP A 59 13.24 2.91 -1.24
N THR A 60 13.35 2.73 -2.56
CA THR A 60 14.06 1.62 -3.16
C THR A 60 15.57 1.74 -2.92
N ASN A 61 16.22 0.62 -2.62
CA ASN A 61 17.67 0.54 -2.60
C ASN A 61 18.19 0.36 -4.03
N GLU A 62 18.54 1.45 -4.70
CA GLU A 62 19.07 1.44 -6.07
C GLU A 62 20.44 0.75 -6.18
N GLU A 63 21.15 0.58 -5.06
CA GLU A 63 22.42 -0.13 -5.02
C GLU A 63 22.26 -1.65 -5.03
N ASP A 64 21.04 -2.17 -4.81
CA ASP A 64 20.74 -3.60 -4.80
C ASP A 64 20.97 -4.23 -6.17
N GLU A 65 21.68 -5.36 -6.18
CA GLU A 65 21.98 -6.13 -7.40
C GLU A 65 20.69 -6.50 -8.17
N ASN A 66 19.60 -6.85 -7.49
CA ASN A 66 18.36 -7.23 -8.18
C ASN A 66 17.71 -6.03 -8.88
N PHE A 67 17.86 -4.83 -8.32
CA PHE A 67 17.37 -3.60 -8.94
C PHE A 67 18.22 -3.20 -10.14
N LYS A 68 19.55 -3.25 -10.01
CA LYS A 68 20.50 -2.96 -11.12
C LYS A 68 20.36 -3.92 -12.30
N ASN A 69 20.05 -5.19 -12.03
CA ASN A 69 19.86 -6.22 -13.05
C ASN A 69 18.46 -6.18 -13.70
N LEU A 70 17.58 -5.28 -13.26
CA LEU A 70 16.23 -5.16 -13.78
C LEU A 70 16.24 -4.52 -15.18
N ASP A 71 15.48 -5.08 -16.13
CA ASP A 71 15.39 -4.49 -17.47
C ASP A 71 14.84 -3.06 -17.38
N THR A 72 15.61 -2.09 -17.87
CA THR A 72 15.19 -0.68 -17.94
C THR A 72 13.82 -0.47 -18.59
N LYS A 73 13.39 -1.38 -19.49
CA LYS A 73 12.07 -1.34 -20.14
C LYS A 73 10.91 -1.64 -19.18
N ILE A 74 11.14 -2.33 -18.07
CA ILE A 74 10.09 -2.67 -17.11
C ILE A 74 9.95 -1.64 -15.99
N LEU A 75 10.98 -0.84 -15.71
CA LEU A 75 10.95 0.22 -14.69
C LEU A 75 9.73 1.15 -14.78
N PRO A 76 9.28 1.62 -15.97
CA PRO A 76 8.10 2.48 -16.08
C PRO A 76 6.78 1.82 -15.64
N TYR A 77 6.74 0.48 -15.55
CA TYR A 77 5.56 -0.27 -15.15
C TYR A 77 5.54 -0.62 -13.66
N ILE A 78 6.60 -0.26 -12.93
CA ILE A 78 6.75 -0.51 -11.51
C ILE A 78 6.29 0.73 -10.76
N ASP A 79 5.06 0.64 -10.27
CA ASP A 79 4.47 1.69 -9.47
C ASP A 79 5.10 1.70 -8.06
N ASN A 80 5.36 2.89 -7.50
CA ASN A 80 5.75 3.14 -6.10
C ASN A 80 7.20 2.81 -5.68
N LEU A 81 8.18 2.91 -6.58
CA LEU A 81 9.61 2.80 -6.22
C LEU A 81 10.04 3.77 -5.10
N HIS A 82 9.46 4.97 -5.07
CA HIS A 82 9.61 5.99 -4.01
C HIS A 82 8.23 6.39 -3.47
N GLY A 83 7.45 5.39 -3.07
CA GLY A 83 6.04 5.59 -2.71
C GLY A 83 5.88 6.33 -1.37
N LYS A 84 4.95 7.27 -1.34
CA LYS A 84 4.57 8.04 -0.15
C LYS A 84 3.06 7.92 0.05
N TRP A 85 2.64 7.60 1.28
CA TRP A 85 1.21 7.43 1.61
C TRP A 85 0.87 8.06 2.94
N HIS A 86 -0.11 8.96 2.93
CA HIS A 86 -0.65 9.53 4.16
C HIS A 86 -1.53 8.51 4.89
N PHE A 87 -1.51 8.55 6.21
CA PHE A 87 -2.35 7.66 7.02
C PHE A 87 -3.84 7.87 6.79
N ASN A 88 -4.27 9.08 6.43
CA ASN A 88 -5.66 9.40 6.11
C ASN A 88 -6.16 8.70 4.83
N GLU A 89 -5.23 8.27 3.97
CA GLU A 89 -5.55 7.53 2.74
C GLU A 89 -5.70 6.05 2.99
N ILE A 90 -5.09 5.50 4.05
CA ILE A 90 -5.11 4.07 4.36
C ILE A 90 -6.52 3.67 4.80
N ARG A 91 -7.10 2.66 4.11
CA ARG A 91 -8.48 2.18 4.35
C ARG A 91 -8.54 0.77 4.93
N ALA A 92 -7.54 -0.07 4.67
CA ALA A 92 -7.43 -1.40 5.25
C ALA A 92 -5.98 -1.88 5.23
N ILE A 93 -5.62 -2.71 6.22
CA ILE A 93 -4.31 -3.34 6.34
C ILE A 93 -4.54 -4.82 6.61
N PHE A 94 -3.92 -5.68 5.81
CA PHE A 94 -4.03 -7.13 5.95
C PHE A 94 -2.66 -7.78 6.13
N SER A 95 -2.56 -8.69 7.09
CA SER A 95 -1.48 -9.69 7.12
C SER A 95 -1.59 -10.60 5.90
N ARG A 96 -0.48 -10.81 5.23
CA ARG A 96 -0.37 -11.65 4.03
C ARG A 96 0.78 -12.63 4.16
N ARG A 97 0.70 -13.68 3.32
CA ARG A 97 1.80 -14.62 3.14
C ARG A 97 2.65 -14.19 1.95
N TYR A 98 3.96 -14.19 2.11
CA TYR A 98 4.92 -14.09 1.03
C TYR A 98 5.82 -15.33 1.07
N LEU A 99 5.91 -16.04 -0.06
CA LEU A 99 6.56 -17.37 -0.14
C LEU A 99 6.07 -18.33 0.95
N LEU A 100 4.74 -18.38 1.13
CA LEU A 100 4.03 -19.19 2.13
C LEU A 100 4.29 -18.83 3.61
N GLN A 101 5.08 -17.79 3.89
CA GLN A 101 5.40 -17.33 5.24
C GLN A 101 4.58 -16.08 5.60
N ASP A 102 4.04 -16.00 6.81
CA ASP A 102 3.22 -14.87 7.31
C ASP A 102 4.11 -13.66 7.67
N LYS A 103 4.78 -13.11 6.66
CA LYS A 103 5.78 -12.04 6.76
C LYS A 103 5.50 -10.88 5.81
N ALA A 104 4.26 -10.71 5.35
CA ALA A 104 3.92 -9.61 4.45
C ALA A 104 2.69 -8.83 4.93
N LEU A 105 2.57 -7.60 4.44
CA LEU A 105 1.42 -6.74 4.61
C LEU A 105 0.93 -6.26 3.26
N GLU A 106 -0.39 -6.22 3.10
CA GLU A 106 -1.03 -5.51 2.00
C GLU A 106 -1.87 -4.36 2.56
N ILE A 107 -1.61 -3.15 2.05
CA ILE A 107 -2.19 -1.90 2.51
C ILE A 107 -3.04 -1.36 1.36
N PHE A 108 -4.34 -1.16 1.64
CA PHE A 108 -5.30 -0.61 0.68
C PHE A 108 -5.51 0.87 0.97
N VAL A 109 -5.40 1.68 -0.07
CA VAL A 109 -5.52 3.14 0.00
C VAL A 109 -6.82 3.63 -0.66
N SER A 110 -7.17 4.89 -0.42
CA SER A 110 -8.43 5.53 -0.80
C SER A 110 -8.69 5.56 -2.31
N ASN A 111 -7.64 5.69 -3.11
CA ASN A 111 -7.66 5.68 -4.57
C ASN A 111 -7.86 4.27 -5.17
N ARG A 112 -8.32 3.31 -4.35
CA ARG A 112 -8.60 1.91 -4.72
C ARG A 112 -7.35 1.13 -5.15
N THR A 113 -6.12 1.62 -4.95
CA THR A 113 -4.91 0.81 -5.14
C THR A 113 -4.53 0.07 -3.86
N SER A 114 -3.59 -0.87 -3.99
CA SER A 114 -2.94 -1.51 -2.85
C SER A 114 -1.45 -1.61 -3.08
N VAL A 115 -0.70 -1.58 -1.99
CA VAL A 115 0.73 -1.86 -1.98
C VAL A 115 1.04 -3.00 -1.02
N MET A 116 1.94 -3.88 -1.44
CA MET A 116 2.31 -5.05 -0.68
C MET A 116 3.79 -5.01 -0.34
N PHE A 117 4.09 -5.19 0.95
CA PHE A 117 5.45 -5.26 1.47
C PHE A 117 5.70 -6.62 2.08
N ALA A 118 6.84 -7.23 1.76
CA ALA A 118 7.37 -8.39 2.45
C ALA A 118 8.49 -7.96 3.41
N PHE A 119 8.53 -8.59 4.58
CA PHE A 119 9.50 -8.32 5.63
C PHE A 119 10.28 -9.60 5.95
N THR A 120 11.32 -9.48 6.77
CA THR A 120 12.16 -10.61 7.18
C THR A 120 11.34 -11.66 7.94
N ASP A 121 10.49 -11.21 8.87
CA ASP A 121 9.69 -12.10 9.70
C ASP A 121 8.36 -11.47 10.17
N ARG A 122 7.53 -12.29 10.83
CA ARG A 122 6.23 -11.90 11.39
C ARG A 122 6.35 -10.91 12.55
N THR A 123 7.46 -10.89 13.28
CA THR A 123 7.70 -9.97 14.38
C THR A 123 7.82 -8.54 13.86
N ILE A 124 8.53 -8.35 12.74
CA ILE A 124 8.60 -7.05 12.04
C ILE A 124 7.21 -6.62 11.57
N VAL A 125 6.44 -7.53 10.94
CA VAL A 125 5.04 -7.25 10.54
C VAL A 125 4.21 -6.70 11.70
N LYS A 126 4.29 -7.34 12.88
CA LYS A 126 3.57 -6.86 14.08
C LYS A 126 4.05 -5.47 14.53
N LYS A 127 5.36 -5.21 14.49
CA LYS A 127 5.93 -3.90 14.82
C LYS A 127 5.42 -2.83 13.87
N VAL A 128 5.49 -3.06 12.56
CA VAL A 128 4.99 -2.15 11.52
C VAL A 128 3.52 -1.81 11.75
N VAL A 129 2.65 -2.81 11.95
CA VAL A 129 1.22 -2.58 12.21
C VAL A 129 0.97 -1.74 13.47
N ASN A 130 1.84 -1.81 14.48
CA ASN A 130 1.72 -0.99 15.68
C ASN A 130 1.96 0.51 15.44
N PHE A 131 2.76 0.86 14.42
CA PHE A 131 2.99 2.24 14.00
C PHE A 131 1.96 2.74 12.97
N LEU A 132 1.30 1.85 12.24
CA LEU A 132 0.26 2.18 11.27
C LEU A 132 -1.09 2.58 11.92
N PRO A 133 -1.98 3.29 11.19
CA PRO A 133 -3.30 3.69 11.68
C PRO A 133 -4.20 2.49 11.99
N ARG A 134 -5.15 2.68 12.92
CA ARG A 134 -6.04 1.63 13.43
C ARG A 134 -7.22 1.36 12.50
N VAL A 135 -6.96 0.97 11.25
CA VAL A 135 -8.02 0.75 10.24
C VAL A 135 -8.54 -0.70 10.19
N GLY A 136 -7.83 -1.64 10.81
CA GLY A 136 -8.17 -3.06 10.73
C GLY A 136 -8.12 -3.57 9.28
N VAL A 137 -9.09 -4.42 8.91
CA VAL A 137 -9.30 -4.91 7.55
C VAL A 137 -10.35 -4.09 6.79
N GLY A 138 -10.56 -2.83 7.20
CA GLY A 138 -11.60 -1.94 6.68
C GLY A 138 -12.97 -2.18 7.32
N GLY A 139 -13.92 -1.27 7.05
CA GLY A 139 -15.26 -1.27 7.66
C GLY A 139 -16.29 -2.19 6.98
N ARG A 140 -15.97 -2.80 5.83
CA ARG A 140 -16.97 -3.48 4.98
C ARG A 140 -17.43 -4.84 5.50
N TYR A 141 -16.65 -5.49 6.38
CA TYR A 141 -16.88 -6.88 6.80
C TYR A 141 -17.52 -7.03 8.18
N GLY A 142 -18.01 -5.92 8.77
CA GLY A 142 -18.61 -5.93 10.11
C GLY A 142 -17.60 -6.25 11.22
N LEU A 143 -16.30 -6.06 10.95
CA LEU A 143 -15.22 -6.33 11.90
C LEU A 143 -14.73 -5.04 12.56
N PRO A 144 -14.25 -5.10 13.82
CA PRO A 144 -13.67 -3.93 14.49
C PRO A 144 -12.44 -3.39 13.75
N GLN A 145 -12.38 -2.07 13.56
CA GLN A 145 -11.21 -1.37 13.01
C GLN A 145 -10.12 -1.25 14.08
N GLN A 146 -9.36 -2.33 14.26
CA GLN A 146 -8.33 -2.45 15.28
C GLN A 146 -7.10 -3.14 14.68
N ARG A 147 -5.91 -2.82 15.20
CA ARG A 147 -4.63 -3.43 14.76
C ARG A 147 -4.62 -4.95 14.88
N ARG A 148 -5.25 -5.48 15.93
CA ARG A 148 -5.40 -6.95 16.09
C ARG A 148 -6.18 -7.59 14.94
N THR A 149 -7.12 -6.87 14.34
CA THR A 149 -7.91 -7.34 13.20
C THR A 149 -7.04 -7.40 11.95
N SER A 150 -6.14 -6.42 11.74
CA SER A 150 -5.16 -6.45 10.63
C SER A 150 -4.21 -7.64 10.70
N LEU A 151 -3.87 -8.09 11.93
CA LEU A 151 -2.97 -9.22 12.20
C LEU A 151 -3.71 -10.56 12.31
N ALA A 152 -5.03 -10.59 12.17
CA ALA A 152 -5.82 -11.80 12.31
C ALA A 152 -5.60 -12.74 11.13
N SER A 153 -5.55 -14.04 11.42
CA SER A 153 -5.47 -15.07 10.38
C SER A 153 -6.76 -15.13 9.55
N PRO A 154 -6.71 -15.63 8.29
CA PRO A 154 -7.90 -15.81 7.46
C PRO A 154 -9.03 -16.57 8.18
N LYS A 155 -8.69 -17.60 8.96
CA LYS A 155 -9.63 -18.39 9.74
C LYS A 155 -10.30 -17.59 10.85
N GLN A 156 -9.58 -16.66 11.49
CA GLN A 156 -10.13 -15.77 12.50
C GLN A 156 -11.05 -14.74 11.87
N LEU A 157 -10.63 -14.12 10.76
CA LEU A 157 -11.45 -13.16 10.01
C LEU A 157 -12.76 -13.79 9.55
N PHE A 158 -12.69 -15.00 8.97
CA PHE A 158 -13.87 -15.74 8.51
C PHE A 158 -14.89 -15.98 9.62
N ARG A 159 -14.43 -16.40 10.80
CA ARG A 159 -15.29 -16.73 11.94
C ARG A 159 -15.93 -15.52 12.60
N SER A 160 -15.23 -14.38 12.61
CA SER A 160 -15.68 -13.18 13.31
C SER A 160 -16.51 -12.23 12.43
N ALA A 161 -16.41 -12.32 11.11
CA ALA A 161 -17.17 -11.48 10.21
C ALA A 161 -18.62 -11.96 10.07
N ASN A 162 -19.51 -11.03 9.70
CA ASN A 162 -20.93 -11.34 9.46
C ASN A 162 -21.26 -11.63 7.98
N MET A 163 -20.24 -11.74 7.12
CA MET A 163 -20.41 -11.81 5.67
C MET A 163 -21.15 -13.07 5.20
N THR A 164 -20.92 -14.21 5.85
CA THR A 164 -21.61 -15.47 5.50
C THR A 164 -23.11 -15.39 5.78
N GLN A 165 -23.49 -14.78 6.91
CA GLN A 165 -24.90 -14.58 7.27
C GLN A 165 -25.59 -13.62 6.30
N ARG A 166 -24.92 -12.51 5.95
CA ARG A 166 -25.42 -11.54 4.97
C ARG A 166 -25.64 -12.20 3.60
N TRP A 167 -24.72 -13.05 3.17
CA TRP A 167 -24.85 -13.82 1.93
C TRP A 167 -26.04 -14.79 1.97
N GLN A 168 -26.18 -15.58 3.04
CA GLN A 168 -27.31 -16.49 3.22
C GLN A 168 -28.67 -15.79 3.23
N ARG A 169 -28.72 -14.56 3.77
CA ARG A 169 -29.90 -13.70 3.78
C ARG A 169 -30.14 -12.95 2.47
N ARG A 170 -29.29 -13.15 1.45
CA ARG A 170 -29.32 -12.45 0.15
C ARG A 170 -29.13 -10.92 0.27
N GLU A 171 -28.47 -10.46 1.34
CA GLU A 171 -28.11 -9.05 1.54
C GLU A 171 -26.86 -8.65 0.75
N ILE A 172 -26.07 -9.64 0.31
CA ILE A 172 -24.93 -9.48 -0.59
C ILE A 172 -25.00 -10.54 -1.70
N SER A 173 -24.51 -10.18 -2.88
CA SER A 173 -24.45 -11.06 -4.04
C SER A 173 -23.43 -12.19 -3.88
N ASN A 174 -23.56 -13.24 -4.70
CA ASN A 174 -22.55 -14.30 -4.79
C ASN A 174 -21.16 -13.74 -5.12
N PHE A 175 -21.12 -12.76 -6.02
CA PHE A 175 -19.87 -12.12 -6.42
C PHE A 175 -19.21 -11.39 -5.24
N GLU A 176 -19.95 -10.59 -4.48
CA GLU A 176 -19.42 -9.88 -3.30
C GLU A 176 -18.94 -10.86 -2.22
N TYR A 177 -19.67 -11.95 -2.00
CA TYR A 177 -19.26 -12.97 -1.04
C TYR A 177 -17.98 -13.69 -1.47
N LEU A 178 -17.85 -14.07 -2.75
CA LEU A 178 -16.62 -14.65 -3.30
C LEU A 178 -15.45 -13.66 -3.21
N MET A 179 -15.70 -12.38 -3.49
CA MET A 179 -14.69 -11.32 -3.33
C MET A 179 -14.23 -11.18 -1.88
N TYR A 180 -15.15 -11.26 -0.92
CA TYR A 180 -14.82 -11.33 0.50
C TYR A 180 -13.94 -12.54 0.82
N LEU A 181 -14.34 -13.75 0.40
CA LEU A 181 -13.57 -14.98 0.65
C LEU A 181 -12.16 -14.90 0.07
N ASN A 182 -12.03 -14.40 -1.17
CA ASN A 182 -10.74 -14.22 -1.82
C ASN A 182 -9.85 -13.20 -1.08
N THR A 183 -10.45 -12.10 -0.60
CA THR A 183 -9.73 -11.04 0.12
C THR A 183 -9.20 -11.53 1.47
N ILE A 184 -10.00 -12.25 2.25
CA ILE A 184 -9.55 -12.75 3.55
C ILE A 184 -8.56 -13.90 3.43
N SER A 185 -8.61 -14.68 2.33
CA SER A 185 -7.68 -15.79 2.08
C SER A 185 -6.28 -15.30 1.70
N GLY A 186 -6.16 -14.03 1.27
CA GLY A 186 -4.90 -13.47 0.79
C GLY A 186 -4.54 -13.89 -0.64
N ASN A 187 -5.52 -14.36 -1.41
CA ASN A 187 -5.33 -14.80 -2.81
C ASN A 187 -5.45 -13.65 -3.82
N TYR A 188 -5.76 -12.43 -3.36
CA TYR A 188 -5.89 -11.25 -4.20
C TYR A 188 -4.60 -10.42 -4.11
N SER A 189 -3.66 -10.64 -5.02
CA SER A 189 -2.61 -9.68 -5.39
C SER A 189 -3.01 -9.16 -6.77
N LYS A 190 -3.25 -7.84 -6.92
CA LYS A 190 -3.80 -7.30 -8.16
C LYS A 190 -2.87 -7.56 -9.35
N THR A 191 -3.35 -8.31 -10.34
CA THR A 191 -3.20 -7.92 -11.74
C THR A 191 -4.31 -6.90 -12.03
N LYS A 192 -3.94 -5.75 -12.61
CA LYS A 192 -4.80 -4.58 -12.84
C LYS A 192 -6.16 -4.96 -13.47
N LYS A 193 -7.26 -4.89 -12.71
CA LYS A 193 -8.61 -4.47 -13.15
C LYS A 193 -9.56 -4.23 -11.97
N SER A 194 -9.78 -2.94 -11.72
CA SER A 194 -11.00 -2.24 -11.25
C SER A 194 -12.12 -2.99 -10.52
N PHE A 195 -12.51 -2.42 -9.36
CA PHE A 195 -13.89 -2.00 -9.09
C PHE A 195 -14.02 -0.52 -9.36
#